data_AF-A0A6P7FCV7-F1
#
_entry.id   AF-A0A6P7FCV7-F1
#
_cell.length_a   1.000
_cell.length_b   1.000
_cell.length_c   1.000
_cell.angle_alpha   90.00
_cell.angle_beta   90.00
_cell.angle_gamma   90.00
#
_symmetry.space_group_name_H-M   'P 1'
#
loop_
_entity.id
_entity.type
_entity.pdbx_description
1 polymer ?
#
loop_
_entity_poly.entity_id
_entity_poly.type
_entity_poly.pdbx_seq_one_letter_code
_entity_poly.pdbx_strand_id
1 'polypeptide(L)'
;MKFVVFCIVLSTIVSLALTLEYPRNSTTDCHPCCPERNCDRRPAACRPSRICSEVENCKCRCKEGYLRDNISKRCVLPSDCAKI
;
A
#
# COMPACT_ATOMS: atom_id res chain seq x y z
N MET A 1 32.94 16.40 18.12
CA MET A 1 32.79 15.60 16.88
C MET A 1 31.95 14.34 17.06
N LYS A 2 32.13 13.57 18.15
CA LYS A 2 31.41 12.32 18.44
C LYS A 2 29.87 12.44 18.47
N PHE A 3 29.36 13.54 19.04
CA PHE A 3 27.91 13.83 19.09
C PHE A 3 27.28 14.09 17.71
N VAL A 4 28.01 14.76 16.80
CA VAL A 4 27.51 15.08 15.46
C VAL A 4 27.33 13.80 14.64
N VAL A 5 28.28 12.87 14.75
CA VAL A 5 28.21 11.56 14.09
C VAL A 5 27.00 10.77 14.61
N PHE A 6 26.76 10.80 15.92
CA PHE A 6 25.61 10.13 16.52
C PHE A 6 24.28 10.69 16.00
N CYS A 7 24.15 12.02 15.89
CA CYS A 7 22.96 12.65 15.32
C CYS A 7 22.72 12.24 13.86
N ILE A 8 23.77 12.23 13.02
CA ILE A 8 23.64 11.82 11.61
C ILE A 8 23.15 10.37 11.51
N VAL A 9 23.70 9.47 12.31
CA VAL A 9 23.27 8.05 12.32
C VAL A 9 21.82 7.90 12.79
N LEU A 10 21.40 8.65 13.81
CA LEU A 10 20.00 8.63 14.25
C LEU A 10 19.06 9.19 13.17
N SER A 11 19.43 10.28 12.51
CA SER A 11 18.63 10.87 11.44
C SER A 11 18.48 9.94 10.23
N THR A 12 19.53 9.19 9.86
CA THR A 12 19.43 8.22 8.77
C THR A 12 18.55 7.03 9.15
N ILE A 13 18.66 6.51 10.37
CA ILE A 13 17.80 5.42 10.87
C ILE A 13 16.33 5.85 10.88
N VAL A 14 16.03 7.05 11.39
CA VAL A 14 14.67 7.60 11.43
C VAL A 14 14.12 7.81 10.01
N SER A 15 14.94 8.31 9.09
CA SER A 15 14.54 8.49 7.69
C SER A 15 14.23 7.16 7.00
N LEU A 16 15.04 6.11 7.24
CA LEU A 16 14.77 4.76 6.73
C LEU A 16 13.50 4.17 7.35
N ALA A 17 13.27 4.37 8.65
CA ALA A 17 12.06 3.91 9.32
C ALA A 17 10.79 4.60 8.79
N LEU A 18 10.86 5.89 8.43
CA LEU A 18 9.75 6.63 7.83
C LEU A 18 9.43 6.17 6.40
N THR A 19 10.44 5.74 5.61
CA THR A 19 10.16 5.13 4.30
C THR A 19 9.47 3.77 4.39
N LEU A 20 9.39 3.18 5.59
CA LEU A 20 8.80 1.87 5.85
C LEU A 20 7.26 1.92 5.94
N GLU A 21 6.66 3.12 6.05
CA GLU A 21 5.22 3.27 6.24
C GLU A 21 4.42 3.29 4.93
N TYR A 22 5.08 3.39 3.76
CA TYR A 22 4.41 3.36 2.48
C TYR A 22 4.78 2.11 1.66
N PRO A 23 3.84 1.17 1.43
CA PRO A 23 4.11 0.03 0.58
C PRO A 23 4.51 0.52 -0.81
N ARG A 24 5.64 0.05 -1.33
CA ARG A 24 6.02 0.33 -2.72
C ARG A 24 4.87 -0.05 -3.65
N ASN A 25 4.62 0.79 -4.66
CA ASN A 25 3.53 0.65 -5.62
C ASN A 25 2.13 0.80 -5.03
N SER A 26 1.98 1.53 -3.93
CA SER A 26 0.69 1.97 -3.42
C SER A 26 0.43 3.46 -3.67
N THR A 27 -0.83 3.86 -3.57
CA THR A 27 -1.36 5.23 -3.65
C THR A 27 -2.45 5.41 -2.60
N THR A 28 -2.49 6.58 -1.96
CA THR A 28 -3.56 6.98 -1.07
C THR A 28 -4.65 7.50 -1.97
N ASP A 29 -5.67 6.69 -2.20
CA ASP A 29 -6.80 7.08 -3.02
C ASP A 29 -8.07 7.03 -2.17
N CYS A 30 -8.83 8.11 -2.19
CA CYS A 30 -10.13 8.23 -1.56
C CYS A 30 -11.18 7.91 -2.63
N HIS A 31 -11.11 6.69 -3.18
CA HIS A 31 -12.03 6.21 -4.20
C HIS A 31 -13.24 5.52 -3.55
N PRO A 32 -14.40 5.43 -4.26
CA PRO A 32 -15.57 4.69 -3.76
C PRO A 32 -15.18 3.28 -3.29
N CYS A 33 -16.00 2.69 -2.43
CA CYS A 33 -15.80 1.43 -1.67
C CYS A 33 -15.71 0.18 -2.55
N CYS A 34 -15.19 0.28 -3.76
CA CYS A 34 -14.71 -0.84 -4.52
C CYS A 34 -13.69 -1.61 -3.65
N PRO A 35 -13.82 -2.94 -3.51
CA PRO A 35 -12.79 -3.72 -2.85
C PRO A 35 -11.44 -3.54 -3.58
N GLU A 36 -10.34 -3.59 -2.83
CA GLU A 36 -9.01 -3.62 -3.43
C GLU A 36 -8.80 -4.94 -4.18
N ARG A 37 -8.21 -4.88 -5.38
CA ARG A 37 -7.88 -6.09 -6.13
C ARG A 37 -6.69 -6.80 -5.47
N ASN A 38 -6.83 -8.09 -5.24
CA ASN A 38 -5.76 -8.93 -4.68
C ASN A 38 -5.49 -10.14 -5.57
N CYS A 39 -4.39 -10.85 -5.29
CA CYS A 39 -3.97 -12.01 -6.08
C CYS A 39 -5.05 -13.12 -6.14
N ASP A 40 -5.88 -13.24 -5.11
CA ASP A 40 -6.96 -14.24 -5.01
C ASP A 40 -8.27 -13.81 -5.68
N ARG A 41 -8.53 -12.49 -5.76
CA ARG A 41 -9.72 -11.88 -6.37
C ARG A 41 -9.28 -10.82 -7.38
N ARG A 42 -8.92 -11.30 -8.57
CA ARG A 42 -8.54 -10.46 -9.71
C ARG A 42 -9.66 -9.51 -10.17
N PRO A 43 -10.93 -9.94 -10.31
CA PRO A 43 -12.04 -9.00 -10.45
C PRO A 43 -12.51 -8.58 -9.06
N ALA A 44 -12.08 -7.40 -8.61
CA ALA A 44 -12.80 -6.71 -7.55
C ALA A 44 -14.09 -6.15 -8.17
N ALA A 45 -15.20 -6.89 -8.07
CA ALA A 45 -16.49 -6.40 -8.52
C ALA A 45 -16.86 -5.16 -7.68
N CYS A 46 -16.65 -3.98 -8.26
CA CYS A 46 -17.15 -2.76 -7.63
C CYS A 46 -18.66 -2.75 -7.86
N ARG A 47 -19.44 -3.02 -6.81
CA ARG A 47 -20.89 -2.81 -6.87
C ARG A 47 -21.14 -1.31 -6.72
N PRO A 48 -21.66 -0.63 -7.76
CA PRO A 48 -21.85 0.83 -7.73
C PRO A 48 -22.90 1.30 -6.70
N SER A 49 -23.60 0.38 -6.02
CA SER A 49 -24.72 0.69 -5.12
C SER A 49 -24.34 0.95 -3.66
N ARG A 50 -23.05 0.90 -3.28
CA ARG A 50 -22.65 1.28 -1.91
C ARG A 50 -22.30 2.77 -1.87
N ILE A 51 -23.20 3.55 -1.31
CA ILE A 51 -22.93 4.93 -0.88
C ILE A 51 -21.78 4.84 0.13
N CYS A 52 -20.65 5.41 -0.23
CA CYS A 52 -19.48 5.49 0.63
C CYS A 52 -19.50 6.87 1.25
N SER A 53 -19.62 6.93 2.58
CA SER A 53 -19.35 8.17 3.29
C SER A 53 -17.93 8.60 2.91
N GLU A 54 -17.79 9.74 2.22
CA GLU A 54 -16.54 10.26 1.65
C GLU A 54 -15.38 10.30 2.65
N VAL A 55 -15.71 10.31 3.94
CA VAL A 55 -14.80 10.46 5.07
C VAL A 55 -14.13 9.13 5.49
N GLU A 56 -14.67 7.97 5.13
CA GLU A 56 -14.39 6.78 5.95
C GLU A 56 -13.18 5.92 5.53
N ASN A 57 -12.58 6.05 4.32
CA ASN A 57 -11.55 5.08 3.91
C ASN A 57 -10.52 5.58 2.89
N CYS A 58 -9.81 6.68 3.16
CA CYS A 58 -8.56 6.93 2.45
C CYS A 58 -7.52 5.87 2.92
N LYS A 59 -7.48 4.73 2.22
CA LYS A 59 -6.57 3.61 2.48
C LYS A 59 -5.47 3.59 1.42
N CYS A 60 -4.26 3.19 1.82
CA CYS A 60 -3.22 2.86 0.86
C CYS A 60 -3.69 1.67 0.02
N ARG A 61 -3.92 1.91 -1.26
CA ARG A 61 -4.29 0.88 -2.24
C ARG A 61 -3.15 0.67 -3.22
N CYS A 62 -3.07 -0.51 -3.81
CA CYS A 62 -2.14 -0.72 -4.92
C CYS A 62 -2.47 0.19 -6.12
N LYS A 63 -1.42 0.67 -6.78
CA LYS A 63 -1.52 1.42 -8.05
C LYS A 63 -2.30 0.60 -9.08
N GLU A 64 -2.92 1.30 -10.04
CA GLU A 64 -3.57 0.63 -11.15
C GLU A 64 -2.60 -0.33 -11.86
N GLY A 65 -3.10 -1.52 -12.21
CA GLY A 65 -2.28 -2.61 -12.78
C GLY A 65 -1.55 -3.48 -11.76
N TYR A 66 -1.48 -3.07 -10.48
CA TYR A 66 -0.92 -3.87 -9.40
C TYR A 66 -2.02 -4.55 -8.57
N LEU A 67 -1.70 -5.72 -8.04
CA LEU A 67 -2.55 -6.49 -7.15
C LEU A 67 -1.90 -6.57 -5.78
N ARG A 68 -2.72 -6.56 -4.74
CA ARG A 68 -2.22 -6.84 -3.40
C ARG A 68 -2.00 -8.33 -3.22
N ASP A 69 -0.78 -8.73 -2.95
CA ASP A 69 -0.46 -10.09 -2.59
C ASP A 69 -0.91 -10.38 -1.16
N ASN A 70 -1.64 -11.46 -0.95
CA ASN A 70 -2.17 -11.81 0.36
C ASN A 70 -1.09 -12.35 1.30
N ILE A 71 0.00 -12.90 0.76
CA ILE A 71 1.12 -13.46 1.53
C ILE A 71 2.07 -12.34 1.96
N SER A 72 2.68 -11.65 1.00
CA SER A 72 3.68 -10.59 1.27
C SER A 72 3.05 -9.26 1.69
N LYS A 73 1.74 -9.10 1.55
CA LYS A 73 1.00 -7.83 1.75
C LYS A 73 1.47 -6.67 0.85
N ARG A 74 2.29 -6.96 -0.17
CA ARG A 74 2.85 -5.98 -1.11
C ARG A 74 2.02 -5.87 -2.38
N CYS A 75 2.17 -4.75 -3.08
CA CYS A 75 1.60 -4.51 -4.39
C CYS A 75 2.52 -5.06 -5.46
N VAL A 76 2.08 -6.13 -6.14
CA VAL A 76 2.84 -6.89 -7.15
C VAL A 76 2.09 -6.91 -8.47
N LEU A 77 2.79 -7.22 -9.56
CA LEU A 77 2.12 -7.45 -10.83
C LEU A 77 1.29 -8.75 -10.77
N PRO A 78 0.22 -8.87 -11.56
CA PRO A 78 -0.59 -10.10 -11.61
C PRO A 78 0.21 -11.37 -11.91
N SER A 79 1.30 -11.23 -12.66
CA SER A 79 2.25 -12.30 -13.01
C SER A 79 3.11 -12.76 -11.83
N ASP A 80 3.36 -11.86 -10.88
CA ASP A 80 4.22 -12.08 -9.70
C ASP A 80 3.40 -12.48 -8.45
N CYS A 81 2.10 -12.70 -8.61
CA CYS A 81 1.28 -13.25 -7.55
C CYS A 81 1.83 -14.61 -7.13
N ALA A 82 2.10 -14.76 -5.84
CA ALA A 82 2.50 -16.03 -5.27
C ALA A 82 1.42 -17.07 -5.62
N LYS A 83 1.82 -18.13 -6.33
CA LYS A 83 0.92 -19.25 -6.59
C LYS A 83 0.71 -19.96 -5.26
N ILE A 84 -0.52 -19.90 -4.77
CA ILE A 84 -1.00 -20.72 -3.64
C ILE A 84 -1.24 -22.13 -4.15
#